data_AF-A0A1G9M358-F1
#
_entry.id   AF-A0A1G9M358-F1
#
_cell.length_a   1.000
_cell.length_b   1.000
_cell.length_c   1.000
_cell.angle_alpha   90.00
_cell.angle_beta   90.00
_cell.angle_gamma   90.00
#
_symmetry.space_group_name_H-M   'P 1'
#
loop_
_entity.id
_entity.type
_entity.pdbx_description
1 polymer ?
#
loop_
_entity_poly.entity_id
_entity_poly.type
_entity_poly.pdbx_seq_one_letter_code
_entity_poly.pdbx_strand_id
1 'polypeptide(L)'
;MNRQNQENHRKSGGPVKREGFRRRIGNLNKKPAGRKKKENVLAKYSGKVLADIIGRLQMMDMKKTMTGAIPYLIVFYLIEKEAWLYRHCTGNTMIQKMMNLVMYFGLAFRNPVPSPFWWDVVVGIIGAVSFWAFIRYRRKNAKKYRQGVEYGSARWGTAKDIAPYIDPVFDNNIILTMTEFLTMNSRPKNWRFARNKNVIVIGGSGSGKTRNFIKPNLMQLSDKTSYVVTDPNS
;
A
#
# COMPACT_ATOMS: atom_id res chain seq x y z
N MET A 1 58.24 -27.66 -72.49
CA MET A 1 58.35 -28.71 -73.52
C MET A 1 57.07 -29.54 -73.47
N ASN A 2 56.20 -29.40 -74.50
CA ASN A 2 55.19 -30.35 -75.04
C ASN A 2 54.20 -31.02 -74.06
N ARG A 3 52.90 -31.26 -74.34
CA ARG A 3 52.03 -31.31 -75.53
C ARG A 3 50.59 -31.39 -74.95
N GLN A 4 49.57 -30.73 -75.51
CA GLN A 4 48.53 -31.32 -76.40
C GLN A 4 47.90 -32.61 -75.84
N ASN A 5 46.59 -32.90 -75.89
CA ASN A 5 45.39 -32.32 -76.48
C ASN A 5 44.24 -33.31 -76.15
N GLN A 6 42.98 -32.89 -76.36
CA GLN A 6 41.85 -33.75 -76.80
C GLN A 6 41.28 -34.76 -75.76
N GLU A 7 39.98 -35.03 -75.62
CA GLU A 7 38.75 -34.94 -76.44
C GLU A 7 37.56 -34.97 -75.45
N ASN A 8 36.49 -34.15 -75.48
CA ASN A 8 35.47 -33.84 -76.48
C ASN A 8 34.45 -34.95 -76.84
N HIS A 9 33.17 -34.56 -76.72
CA HIS A 9 31.93 -35.13 -77.28
C HIS A 9 31.20 -36.23 -76.46
N ARG A 10 29.88 -36.18 -76.22
CA ARG A 10 28.74 -35.76 -77.06
C ARG A 10 27.55 -35.24 -76.21
N LYS A 11 26.99 -34.08 -76.58
CA LYS A 11 25.62 -33.83 -77.14
C LYS A 11 24.47 -33.94 -76.12
N SER A 12 23.38 -33.16 -76.15
CA SER A 12 22.94 -31.92 -76.82
C SER A 12 21.47 -31.73 -76.38
N GLY A 13 21.08 -30.52 -76.00
CA GLY A 13 19.67 -30.20 -75.72
C GLY A 13 19.50 -28.78 -75.21
N GLY A 14 19.21 -27.85 -76.13
CA GLY A 14 19.01 -26.42 -75.86
C GLY A 14 17.68 -26.07 -75.16
N PRO A 15 17.40 -24.77 -74.95
CA PRO A 15 16.72 -24.27 -73.75
C PRO A 15 15.23 -23.93 -73.98
N VAL A 16 14.41 -24.06 -72.92
CA VAL A 16 13.07 -23.45 -72.85
C VAL A 16 12.95 -22.59 -71.60
N LYS A 17 12.81 -21.29 -71.81
CA LYS A 17 12.57 -20.22 -70.83
C LYS A 17 11.37 -20.52 -69.92
N ARG A 18 11.54 -20.34 -68.60
CA ARG A 18 10.47 -19.91 -67.67
C ARG A 18 11.05 -18.98 -66.60
N GLU A 19 11.42 -17.76 -67.03
CA GLU A 19 11.39 -16.60 -66.14
C GLU A 19 9.92 -16.37 -65.71
N GLY A 20 9.60 -16.59 -64.45
CA GLY A 20 8.21 -16.39 -63.99
C GLY A 20 7.86 -16.91 -62.60
N PHE A 21 8.78 -17.55 -61.88
CA PHE A 21 8.45 -18.19 -60.60
C PHE A 21 9.40 -17.83 -59.45
N ARG A 22 9.90 -16.58 -59.39
CA ARG A 22 10.76 -16.11 -58.29
C ARG A 22 10.38 -14.78 -57.66
N ARG A 23 9.12 -14.34 -57.79
CA ARG A 23 8.59 -13.12 -57.14
C ARG A 23 7.48 -13.36 -56.11
N ARG A 24 7.29 -14.61 -55.62
CA ARG A 24 6.19 -14.93 -54.68
C ARG A 24 6.64 -15.65 -53.40
N ILE A 25 7.87 -15.41 -52.95
CA ILE A 25 8.29 -15.71 -51.56
C ILE A 25 8.67 -14.37 -50.91
N GLY A 26 7.67 -13.51 -50.79
CA GLY A 26 7.73 -12.32 -49.95
C GLY A 26 6.73 -12.46 -48.83
N ASN A 27 7.23 -12.50 -47.59
CA ASN A 27 6.46 -12.28 -46.35
C ASN A 27 5.28 -13.23 -46.06
N LEU A 28 5.58 -14.41 -45.49
CA LEU A 28 4.62 -15.22 -44.72
C LEU A 28 4.89 -15.19 -43.20
N ASN A 29 5.39 -14.06 -42.67
CA ASN A 29 5.57 -13.90 -41.22
C ASN A 29 5.11 -12.53 -40.67
N LYS A 30 3.94 -12.06 -41.13
CA LYS A 30 3.24 -10.93 -40.48
C LYS A 30 2.17 -11.47 -39.54
N LYS A 31 2.54 -11.71 -38.27
CA LYS A 31 1.55 -11.86 -37.18
C LYS A 31 0.63 -10.63 -37.18
N PRO A 32 -0.70 -10.78 -37.00
CA PRO A 32 -1.66 -9.70 -37.18
C PRO A 32 -1.38 -8.52 -36.22
N ALA A 33 -1.29 -7.32 -36.78
CA ALA A 33 -0.87 -6.09 -36.10
C ALA A 33 -1.72 -5.72 -34.86
N GLY A 34 -2.96 -6.22 -34.75
CA GLY A 34 -3.82 -6.03 -33.59
C GLY A 34 -3.36 -6.78 -32.32
N ARG A 35 -2.61 -7.89 -32.46
CA ARG A 35 -2.11 -8.67 -31.31
C ARG A 35 -0.91 -8.00 -30.65
N LYS A 36 0.02 -7.46 -31.46
CA LYS A 36 1.17 -6.68 -30.97
C LYS A 36 0.77 -5.42 -30.21
N LYS A 37 -0.28 -4.71 -30.67
CA LYS A 37 -0.77 -3.49 -30.01
C LYS A 37 -1.39 -3.80 -28.63
N LYS A 38 -2.13 -4.91 -28.49
CA LYS A 38 -2.68 -5.37 -27.20
C LYS A 38 -1.60 -5.88 -26.23
N GLU A 39 -0.61 -6.65 -26.73
CA GLU A 39 0.56 -7.09 -25.94
C GLU A 39 1.36 -5.90 -25.41
N ASN A 40 1.60 -4.86 -26.23
CA ASN A 40 2.33 -3.67 -25.83
C ASN A 40 1.60 -2.83 -24.77
N VAL A 41 0.26 -2.83 -24.78
CA VAL A 41 -0.54 -2.13 -23.75
C VAL A 41 -0.53 -2.94 -22.45
N LEU A 42 -0.73 -4.25 -22.49
CA LEU A 42 -0.66 -5.12 -21.31
C LEU A 42 0.75 -5.13 -20.68
N ALA A 43 1.81 -5.14 -21.49
CA ALA A 43 3.19 -5.00 -21.04
C ALA A 43 3.46 -3.63 -20.38
N LYS A 44 2.86 -2.56 -20.91
CA LYS A 44 2.98 -1.21 -20.33
C LYS A 44 2.23 -1.08 -19.00
N TYR A 45 1.04 -1.66 -18.89
CA TYR A 45 0.26 -1.65 -17.64
C TYR A 45 0.91 -2.54 -16.58
N SER A 46 1.35 -3.75 -16.94
CA SER A 46 2.10 -4.63 -16.02
C SER A 46 3.42 -4.00 -15.56
N GLY A 47 4.16 -3.34 -16.45
CA GLY A 47 5.38 -2.60 -16.10
C GLY A 47 5.12 -1.45 -15.12
N LYS A 48 4.02 -0.71 -15.28
CA LYS A 48 3.61 0.34 -14.32
C LYS A 48 3.22 -0.24 -12.97
N VAL A 49 2.47 -1.35 -12.95
CA VAL A 49 2.07 -2.00 -11.69
C VAL A 49 3.28 -2.60 -10.98
N LEU A 50 4.20 -3.24 -11.70
CA LEU A 50 5.47 -3.71 -11.12
C LEU A 50 6.29 -2.55 -10.56
N ALA A 51 6.44 -1.45 -11.31
CA ALA A 51 7.18 -0.28 -10.85
C ALA A 51 6.55 0.34 -9.58
N ASP A 52 5.22 0.42 -9.50
CA ASP A 52 4.51 0.93 -8.32
C ASP A 52 4.67 -0.02 -7.12
N ILE A 53 4.65 -1.34 -7.32
CA ILE A 53 4.90 -2.33 -6.27
C ILE A 53 6.35 -2.23 -5.78
N ILE A 54 7.32 -2.15 -6.68
CA ILE A 54 8.74 -2.02 -6.34
C ILE A 54 9.00 -0.71 -5.58
N GLY A 55 8.43 0.40 -6.03
CA GLY A 55 8.52 1.68 -5.34
C GLY A 55 7.92 1.60 -3.94
N ARG A 56 6.76 0.95 -3.78
CA ARG A 56 6.16 0.72 -2.45
C ARG A 56 7.01 -0.18 -1.57
N LEU A 57 7.65 -1.22 -2.13
CA LEU A 57 8.55 -2.12 -1.39
C LEU A 57 9.78 -1.37 -0.87
N GLN A 58 10.34 -0.44 -1.65
CA GLN A 58 11.48 0.39 -1.25
C GLN A 58 11.14 1.39 -0.14
N MET A 59 9.88 1.83 -0.07
CA MET A 59 9.38 2.76 0.95
C MET A 59 9.03 2.07 2.29
N MET A 60 9.13 0.73 2.36
CA MET A 60 8.84 0.01 3.60
C MET A 60 10.09 -0.11 4.47
N ASP A 61 9.96 0.23 5.74
CA ASP A 61 10.91 -0.20 6.77
C ASP A 61 10.95 -1.73 6.83
N MET A 62 11.95 -2.33 6.18
CA MET A 62 12.10 -3.78 6.02
C MET A 62 11.99 -4.52 7.36
N LYS A 63 12.60 -3.97 8.42
CA LYS A 63 12.54 -4.54 9.78
C LYS A 63 11.11 -4.60 10.31
N LYS A 64 10.33 -3.53 10.16
CA LYS A 64 8.95 -3.43 10.67
C LYS A 64 8.00 -4.33 9.90
N THR A 65 8.18 -4.42 8.58
CA THR A 65 7.38 -5.32 7.73
C THR A 65 7.68 -6.78 8.03
N MET A 66 8.96 -7.14 8.22
CA MET A 66 9.34 -8.51 8.58
C MET A 66 8.79 -8.91 9.95
N THR A 67 8.93 -8.07 10.98
CA THR A 67 8.34 -8.34 12.31
C THR A 67 6.83 -8.50 12.25
N GLY A 68 6.15 -7.74 11.38
CA GLY A 68 4.72 -7.88 11.13
C GLY A 68 4.32 -9.16 10.39
N ALA A 69 5.22 -9.74 9.59
CA ALA A 69 4.98 -10.94 8.79
C ALA A 69 5.18 -12.26 9.57
N ILE A 70 6.09 -12.27 10.56
CA ILE A 70 6.41 -13.43 11.41
C ILE A 70 5.17 -14.20 11.92
N PRO A 71 4.14 -13.59 12.54
CA PRO A 71 2.99 -14.33 13.06
C PRO A 71 2.20 -15.05 11.96
N TYR A 72 2.15 -14.49 10.75
CA TYR A 72 1.46 -15.11 9.62
C TYR A 72 2.24 -16.29 9.06
N LEU A 73 3.58 -16.21 9.05
CA LEU A 73 4.45 -17.31 8.65
C LEU A 73 4.39 -18.48 9.63
N ILE A 74 4.26 -18.20 10.93
CA ILE A 74 4.05 -19.23 11.95
C ILE A 74 2.73 -19.96 11.72
N VAL A 75 1.63 -19.21 11.53
CA VAL A 75 0.31 -19.80 11.25
C VAL A 75 0.30 -20.60 9.95
N PHE A 76 0.94 -20.08 8.90
CA PHE A 76 1.15 -20.80 7.64
C PHE A 76 1.84 -22.15 7.88
N TYR A 77 2.98 -22.13 8.58
CA TYR A 77 3.76 -23.33 8.88
C TYR A 77 2.99 -24.37 9.71
N LEU A 78 2.26 -23.94 10.74
CA LEU A 78 1.46 -24.84 11.59
C LEU A 78 0.38 -25.57 10.78
N ILE A 79 -0.38 -24.82 9.97
CA ILE A 79 -1.48 -25.37 9.16
C ILE A 79 -0.94 -26.29 8.07
N GLU A 80 0.19 -25.92 7.45
CA GLU A 80 0.87 -26.77 6.46
C GLU A 80 1.33 -28.11 7.08
N LYS A 81 1.84 -28.09 8.32
CA LYS A 81 2.25 -29.29 9.05
C LYS A 81 1.07 -30.19 9.43
N GLU A 82 -0.05 -29.60 9.85
CA GLU A 82 -1.29 -30.33 10.09
C GLU A 82 -1.81 -30.99 8.81
N ALA A 83 -1.74 -30.29 7.67
CA ALA A 83 -2.12 -30.84 6.37
C ALA A 83 -1.24 -32.02 5.94
N TRP A 84 0.09 -31.92 6.13
CA TRP A 84 1.01 -33.03 5.88
C TRP A 84 0.70 -34.25 6.77
N LEU A 85 0.48 -34.02 8.06
CA LEU A 85 0.17 -35.07 9.03
C LEU A 85 -1.15 -35.76 8.69
N TYR A 86 -2.17 -34.99 8.31
CA TYR A 86 -3.46 -35.51 7.85
C TYR A 86 -3.33 -36.47 6.66
N ARG A 87 -2.39 -36.20 5.74
CA ARG A 87 -2.11 -37.10 4.61
C ARG A 87 -1.36 -38.37 5.02
N HIS A 88 -0.48 -38.30 6.01
CA HIS A 88 0.37 -39.42 6.44
C HIS A 88 -0.26 -40.26 7.58
N CYS A 89 -1.35 -39.81 8.20
CA CYS A 89 -2.10 -40.61 9.16
C CYS A 89 -2.87 -41.76 8.49
N THR A 90 -2.58 -42.99 8.92
CA THR A 90 -3.33 -44.19 8.54
C THR A 90 -4.68 -44.23 9.27
N GLY A 91 -5.77 -44.37 8.52
CA GLY A 91 -7.13 -44.48 9.05
C GLY A 91 -8.15 -44.64 7.92
N ASN A 92 -9.10 -45.56 8.06
CA ASN A 92 -10.11 -45.84 7.03
C ASN A 92 -11.30 -44.86 7.10
N THR A 93 -11.46 -44.16 8.22
CA THR A 93 -12.53 -43.17 8.44
C THR A 93 -11.96 -41.78 8.73
N MET A 94 -12.69 -40.75 8.32
CA MET A 94 -12.34 -39.33 8.54
C MET A 94 -12.05 -39.02 10.01
N ILE A 95 -12.88 -39.57 10.90
CA ILE A 95 -12.83 -39.33 12.35
C ILE A 95 -11.55 -39.92 12.96
N GLN A 96 -11.17 -41.14 12.55
CA GLN A 96 -9.92 -41.77 12.99
C GLN A 96 -8.70 -40.97 12.54
N LYS A 97 -8.71 -40.43 11.31
CA LYS A 97 -7.62 -39.55 10.84
C LYS A 97 -7.50 -38.26 11.66
N MET A 98 -8.63 -37.64 12.03
CA MET A 98 -8.62 -36.47 12.91
C MET A 98 -8.13 -36.79 14.32
N MET A 99 -8.56 -37.92 14.90
CA MET A 99 -8.12 -38.35 16.22
C MET A 99 -6.61 -38.66 16.24
N ASN A 100 -6.10 -39.32 15.19
CA ASN A 100 -4.68 -39.58 15.01
C ASN A 100 -3.86 -38.30 14.79
N LEU A 101 -4.43 -37.29 14.13
CA LEU A 101 -3.76 -36.00 13.94
C LEU A 101 -3.49 -35.29 15.28
N VAL A 102 -4.43 -35.35 16.23
CA VAL A 102 -4.24 -34.79 17.57
C VAL A 102 -3.23 -35.61 18.38
N MET A 103 -3.33 -36.95 18.34
CA MET A 103 -2.42 -37.84 19.09
C MET A 103 -0.97 -37.76 18.59
N TYR A 104 -0.77 -37.66 17.28
CA TYR A 104 0.57 -37.61 16.65
C TYR A 104 1.01 -36.20 16.26
N PHE A 105 0.38 -35.16 16.82
CA PHE A 105 0.70 -33.76 16.52
C PHE A 105 2.20 -33.47 16.71
N GLY A 106 2.81 -33.98 17.79
CA GLY A 106 4.25 -33.83 18.05
C GLY A 106 5.17 -34.50 17.02
N LEU A 107 4.67 -35.50 16.27
CA LEU A 107 5.44 -36.18 15.23
C LEU A 107 5.64 -35.28 13.99
N ALA A 108 4.68 -34.40 13.69
CA ALA A 108 4.75 -33.49 12.55
C ALA A 108 5.89 -32.45 12.66
N PHE A 109 6.34 -32.16 13.87
CA PHE A 109 7.42 -31.19 14.16
C PHE A 109 8.81 -31.80 14.24
N ARG A 110 8.95 -33.13 14.17
CA ARG A 110 10.28 -33.77 14.17
C ARG A 110 11.13 -33.39 12.96
N ASN A 111 10.49 -33.16 11.81
CA ASN A 111 11.15 -32.67 10.62
C ASN A 111 10.81 -31.19 10.43
N PRO A 112 11.79 -30.26 10.49
CA PRO A 112 11.52 -28.82 10.38
C PRO A 112 11.21 -28.37 8.94
N VAL A 113 11.38 -29.24 7.94
CA VAL A 113 11.21 -28.87 6.54
C VAL A 113 9.73 -28.84 6.14
N PRO A 114 9.25 -27.77 5.48
CA PRO A 114 7.89 -27.72 4.92
C PRO A 114 7.64 -28.86 3.91
N SER A 115 6.37 -29.20 3.73
CA SER A 115 5.95 -30.24 2.79
C SER A 115 6.14 -29.75 1.35
N PRO A 116 6.79 -30.51 0.46
CA PRO A 116 6.94 -30.13 -0.95
C PRO A 116 5.63 -30.31 -1.75
N PHE A 117 4.54 -30.74 -1.12
CA PHE A 117 3.27 -30.98 -1.79
C PHE A 117 2.47 -29.68 -1.93
N TRP A 118 2.15 -29.33 -3.17
CA TRP A 118 1.47 -28.07 -3.50
C TRP A 118 0.11 -27.90 -2.82
N TRP A 119 -0.62 -29.00 -2.53
CA TRP A 119 -1.90 -28.91 -1.82
C TRP A 119 -1.73 -28.48 -0.36
N ASP A 120 -0.71 -28.96 0.35
CA ASP A 120 -0.47 -28.58 1.75
C ASP A 120 -0.10 -27.11 1.84
N VAL A 121 0.71 -26.64 0.88
CA VAL A 121 1.08 -25.23 0.73
C VAL A 121 -0.16 -24.37 0.46
N VAL A 122 -1.07 -24.80 -0.42
CA VAL A 122 -2.32 -24.08 -0.70
C VAL A 122 -3.19 -23.99 0.56
N VAL A 123 -3.32 -25.09 1.32
CA VAL A 123 -4.08 -25.10 2.58
C VAL A 123 -3.44 -24.16 3.61
N GLY A 124 -2.11 -24.16 3.73
CA GLY A 124 -1.38 -23.22 4.57
C GLY A 124 -1.63 -21.75 4.18
N ILE A 125 -1.58 -21.42 2.88
CA ILE A 125 -1.84 -20.06 2.38
C ILE A 125 -3.27 -19.62 2.73
N ILE A 126 -4.27 -20.48 2.50
CA ILE A 126 -5.67 -20.20 2.82
C ILE A 126 -5.84 -19.92 4.32
N GLY A 127 -5.18 -20.73 5.17
CA GLY A 127 -5.16 -20.53 6.61
C GLY A 127 -4.58 -19.18 7.03
N ALA A 128 -3.41 -18.83 6.49
CA ALA A 128 -2.74 -17.56 6.77
C ALA A 128 -3.55 -16.35 6.30
N VAL A 129 -4.18 -16.42 5.12
CA VAL A 129 -5.05 -15.35 4.58
C VAL A 129 -6.31 -15.19 5.44
N SER A 130 -6.91 -16.30 5.86
CA SER A 130 -8.09 -16.28 6.74
C SER A 130 -7.77 -15.64 8.09
N PHE A 131 -6.63 -15.99 8.69
CA PHE A 131 -6.16 -15.40 9.94
C PHE A 131 -5.84 -13.90 9.78
N TRP A 132 -5.21 -13.51 8.67
CA TRP A 132 -4.96 -12.11 8.34
C TRP A 132 -6.26 -11.30 8.23
N ALA A 133 -7.26 -11.83 7.53
CA ALA A 133 -8.57 -11.21 7.39
C ALA A 133 -9.27 -11.05 8.77
N PHE A 134 -9.21 -12.08 9.61
CA PHE A 134 -9.76 -12.06 10.96
C PHE A 134 -9.12 -10.97 11.84
N ILE A 135 -7.79 -10.90 11.88
CA ILE A 135 -7.07 -9.85 12.62
C ILE A 135 -7.44 -8.47 12.07
N ARG A 136 -7.48 -8.31 10.75
CA ARG A 136 -7.82 -7.04 10.09
C ARG A 136 -9.22 -6.58 10.48
N TYR A 137 -10.19 -7.50 10.52
CA TYR A 137 -11.56 -7.25 10.95
C TYR A 137 -11.61 -6.81 12.42
N ARG A 138 -10.95 -7.55 13.32
CA ARG A 138 -10.87 -7.20 14.75
C ARG A 138 -10.19 -5.85 14.98
N ARG A 139 -9.09 -5.54 14.27
CA ARG A 139 -8.38 -4.25 14.40
C ARG A 139 -9.21 -3.08 13.91
N LYS A 140 -9.98 -3.22 12.82
CA LYS A 140 -10.85 -2.15 12.32
C LYS A 140 -12.00 -1.83 13.29
N ASN A 141 -12.54 -2.86 13.93
CA ASN A 141 -13.65 -2.73 14.89
C ASN A 141 -13.18 -2.53 16.34
N ALA A 142 -11.87 -2.39 16.57
CA ALA A 142 -11.33 -2.12 17.90
C ALA A 142 -11.73 -0.72 18.34
N LYS A 143 -12.63 -0.65 19.32
CA LYS A 143 -13.03 0.60 19.97
C LYS A 143 -11.82 1.17 20.72
N LYS A 144 -11.57 2.47 20.56
CA LYS A 144 -10.49 3.18 21.25
C LYS A 144 -10.98 3.64 22.61
N TYR A 145 -10.66 2.88 23.65
CA TYR A 145 -10.96 3.23 25.04
C TYR A 145 -9.74 3.89 25.69
N ARG A 146 -9.98 4.88 26.56
CA ARG A 146 -8.97 5.40 27.49
C ARG A 146 -9.30 4.79 28.86
N GLN A 147 -8.73 3.62 29.14
CA GLN A 147 -9.00 2.91 30.40
C GLN A 147 -8.34 3.65 31.57
N GLY A 148 -9.05 3.76 32.69
CA GLY A 148 -8.56 4.44 33.90
C GLY A 148 -8.49 5.96 33.81
N VAL A 149 -9.14 6.56 32.81
CA VAL A 149 -9.05 7.99 32.51
C VAL A 149 -10.46 8.56 32.43
N GLU A 150 -10.79 9.47 33.34
CA GLU A 150 -12.09 10.13 33.37
C GLU A 150 -12.37 10.87 32.06
N TYR A 151 -13.65 10.91 31.69
CA TYR A 151 -14.10 11.66 30.53
C TYR A 151 -13.81 13.15 30.76
N GLY A 152 -13.15 13.80 29.79
CA GLY A 152 -12.76 15.21 29.92
C GLY A 152 -11.40 15.46 30.57
N SER A 153 -10.64 14.42 30.92
CA SER A 153 -9.23 14.52 31.28
C SER A 153 -8.39 15.11 30.12
N ALA A 154 -8.17 16.42 30.20
CA ALA A 154 -7.34 17.15 29.27
C ALA A 154 -5.86 16.99 29.69
N ARG A 155 -4.98 16.79 28.71
CA ARG A 155 -3.54 16.97 28.89
C ARG A 155 -3.15 18.33 28.35
N TRP A 156 -2.06 18.89 28.85
CA TRP A 156 -1.42 20.03 28.22
C TRP A 156 -1.03 19.69 26.77
N GLY A 157 -1.41 20.57 25.87
CA GLY A 157 -1.07 20.48 24.45
C GLY A 157 0.37 20.92 24.20
N THR A 158 0.91 20.50 23.06
CA THR A 158 2.20 20.96 22.54
C THR A 158 2.00 21.65 21.19
N ALA A 159 2.99 22.41 20.72
CA ALA A 159 2.94 23.07 19.40
C ALA A 159 2.65 22.09 18.23
N LYS A 160 3.01 20.80 18.37
CA LYS A 160 2.70 19.77 17.36
C LYS A 160 1.21 19.42 17.31
N ASP A 161 0.50 19.54 18.43
CA ASP A 161 -0.92 19.22 18.53
C ASP A 161 -1.79 20.26 17.82
N ILE A 162 -1.37 21.54 17.85
CA ILE A 162 -2.10 22.66 17.25
C ILE A 162 -1.77 22.86 15.76
N ALA A 163 -0.60 22.41 15.29
CA ALA A 163 -0.13 22.62 13.91
C ALA A 163 -1.16 22.29 12.79
N PRO A 164 -1.98 21.22 12.87
CA PRO A 164 -2.99 20.94 11.84
C PRO A 164 -4.13 21.96 11.76
N TYR A 165 -4.28 22.80 12.79
CA TYR A 165 -5.33 23.81 12.91
C TYR A 165 -4.86 25.21 12.49
N ILE A 166 -3.60 25.36 12.10
CA ILE A 166 -2.99 26.63 11.67
C ILE A 166 -3.10 26.76 10.15
N ASP A 167 -3.52 27.93 9.67
CA ASP A 167 -3.49 28.31 8.26
C ASP A 167 -2.05 28.70 7.87
N PRO A 168 -1.57 28.33 6.67
CA PRO A 168 -0.24 28.73 6.20
C PRO A 168 -0.05 30.25 6.15
N VAL A 169 -1.12 31.04 5.99
CA VAL A 169 -1.05 32.51 6.02
C VAL A 169 -1.31 32.98 7.45
N PHE A 170 -0.30 33.61 8.06
CA PHE A 170 -0.34 34.05 9.46
C PHE A 170 -1.57 34.91 9.78
N ASP A 171 -1.86 35.89 8.93
CA ASP A 171 -2.95 36.86 9.15
C ASP A 171 -4.35 36.21 9.14
N ASN A 172 -4.48 35.02 8.55
CA ASN A 172 -5.74 34.25 8.57
C ASN A 172 -5.87 33.37 9.83
N ASN A 173 -5.11 33.64 10.89
CA ASN A 173 -5.18 32.91 12.15
C ASN A 173 -5.46 33.81 13.34
N ILE A 174 -6.30 33.34 14.26
CA ILE A 174 -6.45 33.90 15.61
C ILE A 174 -5.19 33.57 16.41
N ILE A 175 -4.58 34.61 16.99
CA ILE A 175 -3.48 34.49 17.94
C ILE A 175 -4.06 34.12 19.31
N LEU A 176 -3.75 32.91 19.80
CA LEU A 176 -4.11 32.49 21.15
C LEU A 176 -2.92 32.64 22.11
N THR A 177 -1.74 32.19 21.67
CA THR A 177 -0.48 32.28 22.43
C THR A 177 0.69 32.53 21.45
N MET A 178 1.93 32.43 21.93
CA MET A 178 3.12 32.50 21.08
C MET A 178 3.23 31.33 20.08
N THR A 179 2.71 30.15 20.43
CA THR A 179 2.87 28.90 19.66
C THR A 179 1.56 28.36 19.12
N GLU A 180 0.43 28.70 19.75
CA GLU A 180 -0.89 28.25 19.37
C GLU A 180 -1.64 29.32 18.57
N PHE A 181 -1.95 28.97 17.34
CA PHE A 181 -2.79 29.77 16.44
C PHE A 181 -3.97 28.94 15.96
N LEU A 182 -5.07 29.59 15.61
CA LEU A 182 -6.27 28.92 15.11
C LEU A 182 -6.74 29.53 13.80
N THR A 183 -6.86 28.71 12.75
CA THR A 183 -7.33 29.17 11.44
C THR A 183 -8.71 29.82 11.51
N MET A 184 -8.84 30.97 10.86
CA MET A 184 -10.10 31.67 10.65
C MET A 184 -10.92 31.06 9.51
N ASN A 185 -10.38 30.11 8.75
CA ASN A 185 -11.10 29.48 7.66
C ASN A 185 -12.22 28.57 8.19
N SER A 186 -13.45 28.78 7.74
CA SER A 186 -14.59 27.93 8.10
C SER A 186 -14.53 26.54 7.45
N ARG A 187 -13.77 26.38 6.36
CA ARG A 187 -13.67 25.15 5.58
C ARG A 187 -12.21 24.74 5.37
N PRO A 188 -11.54 24.23 6.42
CA PRO A 188 -10.21 23.66 6.26
C PRO A 188 -10.23 22.46 5.30
N LYS A 189 -9.11 22.18 4.62
CA LYS A 189 -8.98 21.05 3.67
C LYS A 189 -9.42 19.71 4.26
N ASN A 190 -9.25 19.54 5.56
CA ASN A 190 -9.75 18.40 6.30
C ASN A 190 -10.82 18.87 7.30
N TRP A 191 -12.06 18.46 7.06
CA TRP A 191 -13.23 18.83 7.88
C TRP A 191 -13.07 18.44 9.35
N ARG A 192 -12.28 17.40 9.66
CA ARG A 192 -12.00 16.95 11.04
C ARG A 192 -11.31 18.03 11.88
N PHE A 193 -10.60 18.96 11.24
CA PHE A 193 -9.87 20.03 11.92
C PHE A 193 -10.66 21.34 12.00
N ALA A 194 -11.91 21.38 11.52
CA ALA A 194 -12.77 22.53 11.76
C ALA A 194 -13.09 22.62 13.27
N ARG A 195 -12.83 23.78 13.86
CA ARG A 195 -13.08 24.07 15.28
C ARG A 195 -13.99 25.28 15.43
N ASN A 196 -14.61 25.37 16.61
CA ASN A 196 -15.28 26.58 17.03
C ASN A 196 -14.24 27.70 17.17
N LYS A 197 -14.55 28.87 16.63
CA LYS A 197 -13.65 30.04 16.58
C LYS A 197 -13.98 31.09 17.62
N ASN A 198 -15.04 30.88 18.41
CA ASN A 198 -15.38 31.77 19.51
C ASN A 198 -14.38 31.57 20.64
N VAL A 199 -13.74 32.66 21.07
CA VAL A 199 -12.76 32.66 22.16
C VAL A 199 -13.32 33.44 23.34
N ILE A 200 -13.30 32.80 24.52
CA ILE A 200 -13.56 33.47 25.79
C ILE A 200 -12.24 33.68 26.52
N VAL A 201 -11.95 34.92 26.90
CA VAL A 201 -10.73 35.27 27.62
C VAL A 201 -11.09 35.65 29.05
N ILE A 202 -10.66 34.81 30.00
CA ILE A 202 -10.91 35.00 31.43
C ILE A 202 -9.59 35.40 32.10
N GLY A 203 -9.64 36.39 32.98
CA GLY A 203 -8.50 36.83 33.77
C GLY A 203 -8.87 37.95 34.73
N GLY A 204 -8.12 38.10 35.82
CA GLY A 204 -8.35 39.16 36.83
C GLY A 204 -8.17 40.58 36.28
N SER A 205 -8.49 41.59 37.08
CA SER A 205 -8.17 42.99 36.74
C SER A 205 -6.65 43.17 36.55
N GLY A 206 -6.22 43.98 35.59
CA GLY A 206 -4.80 44.21 35.31
C GLY A 206 -4.04 43.07 34.59
N SER A 207 -4.65 41.90 34.35
CA SER A 207 -4.01 40.74 33.67
C SER A 207 -3.62 40.97 32.20
N GLY A 208 -3.90 42.15 31.65
CA GLY A 208 -3.49 42.51 30.29
C GLY A 208 -4.32 41.87 29.18
N LYS A 209 -5.55 41.38 29.44
CA LYS A 209 -6.45 40.79 28.42
C LYS A 209 -6.52 41.63 27.13
N THR A 210 -6.72 42.94 27.28
CA THR A 210 -6.79 43.87 26.15
C THR A 210 -5.46 43.99 25.41
N ARG A 211 -4.35 44.12 26.13
CA ARG A 211 -3.02 44.29 25.53
C ARG A 211 -2.49 43.00 24.88
N ASN A 212 -2.75 41.85 25.49
CA ASN A 212 -2.14 40.58 25.13
C ASN A 212 -2.98 39.77 24.15
N PHE A 213 -4.31 39.87 24.21
CA PHE A 213 -5.20 39.12 23.30
C PHE A 213 -5.93 40.02 22.31
N ILE A 214 -6.59 41.08 22.77
CA ILE A 214 -7.46 41.90 21.90
C ILE A 214 -6.63 42.71 20.91
N LYS A 215 -5.64 43.48 21.39
CA LYS A 215 -4.83 44.37 20.55
C LYS A 215 -4.08 43.62 19.43
N PRO A 216 -3.38 42.50 19.68
CA PRO A 216 -2.66 41.79 18.61
C PRO A 216 -3.60 41.24 17.54
N ASN A 217 -4.74 40.64 17.93
CA ASN A 217 -5.72 40.12 16.98
C ASN A 217 -6.44 41.24 16.18
N LEU A 218 -6.58 42.44 16.75
CA LEU A 218 -7.14 43.59 16.04
C LEU A 218 -6.11 44.23 15.10
N MET A 219 -4.84 44.32 15.52
CA MET A 219 -3.74 44.86 14.72
C MET A 219 -3.37 44.00 13.51
N GLN A 220 -3.69 42.70 13.54
CA GLN A 220 -3.53 41.83 12.36
C GLN A 220 -4.36 42.28 11.16
N LEU A 221 -5.48 43.00 11.36
CA LEU A 221 -6.33 43.59 10.31
C LEU A 221 -6.53 42.67 9.11
N SER A 222 -6.87 41.40 9.35
CA SER A 222 -6.90 40.42 8.27
C SER A 222 -7.94 40.79 7.21
N ASP A 223 -7.55 40.76 5.93
CA ASP A 223 -8.35 41.27 4.79
C ASP A 223 -9.78 40.71 4.69
N LYS A 224 -10.05 39.57 5.34
CA LYS A 224 -11.31 38.83 5.25
C LYS A 224 -12.18 38.97 6.49
N THR A 225 -11.84 39.86 7.43
CA THR A 225 -12.58 40.05 8.68
C THR A 225 -13.03 41.48 8.87
N SER A 226 -14.25 41.62 9.38
CA SER A 226 -14.76 42.89 9.90
C SER A 226 -14.82 42.79 11.42
N TYR A 227 -14.36 43.84 12.09
CA TYR A 227 -14.34 43.91 13.56
C TYR A 227 -15.38 44.90 14.04
N VAL A 228 -16.16 44.49 15.04
CA VAL A 228 -17.00 45.37 15.84
C VAL A 228 -16.47 45.28 17.26
N VAL A 229 -16.04 46.41 17.81
CA VAL A 229 -15.41 46.48 19.12
C VAL A 229 -16.24 47.40 20.01
N THR A 230 -16.60 46.90 21.18
CA THR A 230 -17.15 47.72 22.26
C THR A 230 -15.97 48.22 23.10
N ASP A 231 -15.66 49.51 23.04
CA ASP A 231 -14.63 50.14 23.86
C ASP A 231 -15.26 50.73 25.13
N PRO A 232 -15.10 50.11 26.31
CA PRO A 232 -15.61 50.65 27.55
C PRO A 232 -14.67 51.76 28.05
N ASN A 233 -14.77 52.93 27.45
CA ASN A 233 -14.24 54.17 28.02
C ASN A 233 -15.41 54.94 28.65
N SER A 234 -15.57 54.78 29.97
CA SER A 234 -16.38 55.59 30.87
C SER A 234 -15.72 55.56 32.25
#